data_AF-A0A2E2WJW5-F1
#
_entry.id   AF-A0A2E2WJW5-F1
#
_cell.length_a   1.000
_cell.length_b   1.000
_cell.length_c   1.000
_cell.angle_alpha   90.00
_cell.angle_beta   90.00
_cell.angle_gamma   90.00
#
_symmetry.space_group_name_H-M   'P 1'
#
loop_
_entity.id
_entity.type
_entity.pdbx_description
1 polymer ?
#
loop_
_entity_poly.entity_id
_entity_poly.type
_entity_poly.pdbx_seq_one_letter_code
_entity_poly.pdbx_strand_id
1 'polypeptide(L)'
;MKMDDFNVESKVPRYAYERSPVQDRAFMIVRADEKGINSAPVGDYTVLDPEEDLELAEKKVMNLISLLNGRKKLMDLGHETKTRVLYRIVSERDDENKSKILFYNLGNEGVSVENALFRIEADEEIWDA
;
A
#
# COMPACT_ATOMS: atom_id res chain seq x y z
N MET A 1 24.43 -27.89 -1.40
CA MET A 1 24.09 -26.67 -0.63
C MET A 1 23.91 -25.57 -1.66
N LYS A 2 22.67 -25.15 -1.94
CA LYS A 2 22.40 -24.13 -2.97
C LYS A 2 22.67 -22.75 -2.37
N MET A 3 23.63 -22.03 -2.96
CA MET A 3 23.93 -20.62 -2.70
C MET A 3 23.10 -19.79 -3.69
N ASP A 4 21.83 -19.49 -3.39
CA ASP A 4 20.99 -18.74 -4.35
C ASP A 4 20.05 -17.69 -3.74
N ASP A 5 20.20 -17.30 -2.47
CA ASP A 5 19.21 -16.40 -1.83
C ASP A 5 19.80 -15.20 -1.06
N PHE A 6 20.95 -14.66 -1.48
CA PHE A 6 21.49 -13.43 -0.85
C PHE A 6 21.38 -12.17 -1.72
N ASN A 7 20.94 -12.28 -2.98
CA ASN A 7 20.99 -11.15 -3.94
C ASN A 7 19.62 -10.54 -4.27
N VAL A 8 18.55 -10.97 -3.59
CA VAL A 8 17.19 -10.42 -3.80
C VAL A 8 17.00 -9.09 -3.05
N GLU A 9 17.76 -8.83 -1.99
CA GLU A 9 17.65 -7.60 -1.20
C GLU A 9 18.36 -6.39 -1.83
N SER A 10 19.15 -6.58 -2.90
CA SER A 10 19.98 -5.52 -3.51
C SER A 10 19.37 -4.89 -4.77
N LYS A 11 18.17 -5.30 -5.19
CA LYS A 11 17.47 -4.63 -6.31
C LYS A 11 16.84 -3.33 -5.80
N VAL A 12 17.05 -2.25 -6.55
CA VAL A 12 16.37 -0.96 -6.32
C VAL A 12 14.85 -1.23 -6.30
N PRO A 13 14.13 -0.81 -5.25
CA PRO A 13 12.69 -1.06 -5.16
C PRO A 13 11.97 -0.36 -6.31
N ARG A 14 11.07 -1.08 -7.00
CA ARG A 14 10.26 -0.57 -8.12
C ARG A 14 9.21 0.42 -7.61
N TYR A 15 8.66 0.18 -6.42
CA TYR A 15 7.66 1.03 -5.79
C TYR A 15 8.21 1.71 -4.54
N ALA A 16 7.87 2.97 -4.37
CA ALA A 16 8.14 3.75 -3.16
C ALA A 16 6.93 4.63 -2.83
N TYR A 17 6.98 5.32 -1.69
CA TYR A 17 5.96 6.28 -1.30
C TYR A 17 6.58 7.58 -0.79
N GLU A 18 5.82 8.65 -0.91
CA GLU A 18 6.12 9.98 -0.38
C GLU A 18 4.90 10.55 0.34
N ARG A 19 5.08 11.55 1.20
CA ARG A 19 3.95 12.29 1.75
C ARG A 19 3.26 13.08 0.63
N SER A 20 1.93 13.08 0.62
CA SER A 20 1.18 13.81 -0.39
C SER A 20 1.39 15.32 -0.22
N PRO A 21 1.70 16.07 -1.30
CA PRO A 21 1.85 17.52 -1.24
C PRO A 21 0.50 18.26 -1.22
N VAL A 22 -0.61 17.54 -1.43
CA VAL A 22 -1.96 18.11 -1.59
C VAL A 22 -2.94 17.69 -0.50
N GLN A 23 -2.66 16.62 0.26
CA GLN A 23 -3.52 16.12 1.32
C GLN A 23 -2.71 15.65 2.52
N ASP A 24 -2.94 16.25 3.70
CA ASP A 24 -2.14 16.01 4.92
C ASP A 24 -2.16 14.54 5.38
N ARG A 25 -3.28 13.85 5.14
CA ARG A 25 -3.50 12.46 5.57
C ARG A 25 -3.40 11.47 4.39
N ALA A 26 -2.57 11.79 3.40
CA ALA A 26 -2.35 10.92 2.25
C ALA A 26 -0.86 10.71 1.94
N PHE A 27 -0.60 9.58 1.29
CA PHE A 27 0.71 9.18 0.79
C PHE A 27 0.61 8.97 -0.71
N MET A 28 1.53 9.55 -1.46
CA MET A 28 1.65 9.36 -2.90
C MET A 28 2.52 8.13 -3.16
N ILE A 29 2.08 7.25 -4.06
CA ILE A 29 2.82 6.06 -4.46
C ILE A 29 3.49 6.35 -5.79
N VAL A 30 4.79 6.09 -5.85
CA VAL A 30 5.59 6.30 -7.04
C VAL A 30 6.17 4.99 -7.54
N ARG A 31 6.26 4.84 -8.86
CA ARG A 31 6.91 3.73 -9.54
C ARG A 31 8.14 4.23 -10.26
N ALA A 32 9.28 3.61 -9.99
CA ALA A 32 10.50 3.87 -10.73
C ALA A 32 10.43 3.22 -12.12
N ASP A 33 11.07 3.84 -13.12
CA ASP A 33 11.30 3.21 -14.41
C ASP A 33 12.21 1.98 -14.30
N GLU A 34 12.33 1.19 -15.36
CA GLU A 34 13.15 -0.03 -15.38
C GLU A 34 14.62 0.21 -14.99
N LYS A 35 15.10 1.45 -15.11
CA LYS A 35 16.47 1.85 -14.81
C LYS A 35 16.62 2.41 -13.38
N GLY A 36 15.51 2.61 -12.66
CA GLY A 36 15.50 3.22 -11.34
C GLY A 36 15.84 4.71 -11.32
N ILE A 37 15.82 5.38 -12.48
CA ILE A 37 16.33 6.77 -12.62
C ILE A 37 15.20 7.77 -12.43
N ASN A 38 14.06 7.54 -13.08
CA ASN A 38 12.89 8.40 -12.98
C ASN A 38 11.79 7.70 -12.18
N SER A 39 11.06 8.46 -11.37
CA SER A 39 9.86 8.00 -10.69
C SER A 39 8.65 8.79 -11.18
N ALA A 40 7.53 8.11 -11.34
CA ALA A 40 6.25 8.72 -11.70
C ALA A 40 5.18 8.34 -10.66
N PRO A 41 4.25 9.25 -10.33
CA PRO A 41 3.14 8.92 -9.45
C PRO A 41 2.20 7.93 -10.14
N VAL A 42 1.89 6.84 -9.44
CA VAL A 42 1.04 5.74 -9.96
C VAL A 42 -0.15 5.45 -9.04
N GLY A 43 -0.21 6.09 -7.88
CA GLY A 43 -1.25 5.80 -6.89
C GLY A 43 -1.18 6.67 -5.67
N ASP A 44 -2.10 6.41 -4.75
CA ASP A 44 -2.21 7.09 -3.48
C ASP A 44 -2.82 6.18 -2.41
N TYR A 45 -2.49 6.48 -1.15
CA TYR A 45 -3.14 5.95 0.04
C TYR A 45 -3.64 7.11 0.89
N THR A 46 -4.95 7.24 1.03
CA THR A 46 -5.60 8.29 1.81
C THR A 46 -6.22 7.70 3.07
N VAL A 47 -5.82 8.21 4.23
CA VAL A 47 -6.43 7.84 5.52
C VAL A 47 -7.76 8.59 5.67
N LEU A 48 -8.85 7.83 5.76
CA LEU A 48 -10.21 8.35 5.88
C LEU A 48 -10.65 8.49 7.35
N ASP A 49 -10.12 7.62 8.21
CA ASP A 49 -10.37 7.68 9.65
C ASP A 49 -9.59 8.84 10.29
N PRO A 50 -10.27 9.87 10.84
CA PRO A 50 -9.59 11.00 11.47
C PRO A 50 -8.92 10.63 12.79
N GLU A 51 -9.34 9.54 13.44
CA GLU A 51 -8.78 9.08 14.72
C GLU A 51 -7.55 8.17 14.54
N GLU A 52 -7.28 7.70 13.32
CA GLU A 52 -6.10 6.90 13.03
C GLU A 52 -4.81 7.71 13.22
N ASP A 53 -3.86 7.12 13.93
CA ASP A 53 -2.49 7.65 14.05
C ASP A 53 -1.80 7.61 12.66
N LEU A 54 -1.23 8.74 12.25
CA LEU A 54 -0.51 8.85 10.97
C LEU A 54 0.78 8.03 10.93
N GLU A 55 1.40 7.74 12.07
CA GLU A 55 2.54 6.82 12.13
C GLU A 55 2.10 5.38 11.86
N LEU A 56 0.94 4.99 12.41
CA LEU A 56 0.34 3.68 12.12
C LEU A 56 -0.05 3.57 10.64
N ALA A 57 -0.64 4.63 10.08
CA ALA A 57 -0.95 4.70 8.65
C ALA A 57 0.30 4.55 7.79
N GLU A 58 1.41 5.21 8.15
CA GLU A 58 2.68 5.10 7.43
C GLU A 58 3.24 3.67 7.48
N LYS A 59 3.18 2.99 8.64
CA LYS A 59 3.57 1.57 8.74
C LYS A 59 2.72 0.67 7.84
N LYS A 60 1.42 0.94 7.71
CA LYS A 60 0.53 0.22 6.77
C LYS A 60 0.96 0.45 5.32
N VAL A 61 1.27 1.70 4.94
CA VAL A 61 1.78 2.04 3.61
C VAL A 61 3.10 1.33 3.34
N MET A 62 4.03 1.30 4.29
CA MET A 62 5.29 0.54 4.16
C MET A 62 5.07 -0.95 3.89
N ASN A 63 4.07 -1.57 4.54
CA ASN A 63 3.69 -2.96 4.27
C ASN A 63 3.12 -3.12 2.85
N LEU A 64 2.26 -2.20 2.40
CA LEU A 64 1.74 -2.21 1.03
C LEU A 64 2.85 -2.06 -0.02
N ILE A 65 3.76 -1.11 0.16
CA ILE A 65 4.92 -0.93 -0.72
C ILE A 65 5.84 -2.15 -0.69
N SER A 66 6.01 -2.80 0.46
CA SER A 66 6.76 -4.04 0.57
C SER A 66 6.12 -5.17 -0.25
N LEU A 67 4.79 -5.29 -0.19
CA LEU A 67 4.02 -6.25 -1.00
C LEU A 67 4.16 -5.97 -2.50
N LEU A 68 4.00 -4.71 -2.94
CA LEU A 68 4.16 -4.32 -4.34
C LEU A 68 5.57 -4.61 -4.88
N ASN A 69 6.57 -4.58 -4.00
CA ASN A 69 7.95 -4.95 -4.32
C ASN A 69 8.23 -6.46 -4.16
N GLY A 70 7.21 -7.29 -3.99
CA GLY A 70 7.32 -8.75 -3.90
C GLY A 70 7.90 -9.28 -2.58
N ARG A 71 7.99 -8.46 -1.53
CA ARG A 71 8.49 -8.88 -0.23
C ARG A 71 7.42 -9.64 0.53
N LYS A 72 7.76 -10.83 1.05
CA LYS A 72 6.84 -11.69 1.81
C LYS A 72 6.85 -11.44 3.32
N LYS A 73 7.94 -10.89 3.84
CA LYS A 73 8.08 -10.59 5.27
C LYS A 73 7.63 -9.16 5.53
N LEU A 74 6.41 -9.04 6.07
CA LEU A 74 5.81 -7.76 6.43
C LEU A 74 6.03 -7.46 7.92
N MET A 75 5.92 -6.19 8.28
CA MET A 75 5.88 -5.78 9.69
C MET A 75 4.59 -6.32 10.33
N ASP A 76 4.70 -6.93 11.50
CA ASP A 76 3.54 -7.36 12.27
C ASP A 76 2.94 -6.14 12.99
N LEU A 77 1.74 -5.74 12.56
CA LEU A 77 1.00 -4.63 13.12
C LEU A 77 -0.21 -5.10 13.97
N GLY A 78 -0.34 -6.40 14.25
CA GLY A 78 -1.52 -6.95 14.92
C GLY A 78 -1.77 -6.34 16.30
N HIS A 79 -0.70 -6.07 17.05
CA HIS A 79 -0.77 -5.43 18.36
C HIS A 79 -1.16 -3.94 18.30
N GLU A 80 -0.77 -3.25 17.22
CA GLU A 80 -1.04 -1.82 17.02
C GLU A 80 -2.41 -1.57 16.40
N THR A 81 -2.91 -2.52 15.61
CA THR A 81 -4.19 -2.40 14.90
C THR A 81 -5.37 -2.97 15.68
N LYS A 82 -5.14 -3.86 16.66
CA LYS A 82 -6.18 -4.56 17.48
C LYS A 82 -7.35 -5.18 16.70
N THR A 83 -7.23 -5.28 15.38
CA THR A 83 -8.39 -5.45 14.50
C THR A 83 -8.03 -6.29 13.30
N ARG A 84 -8.97 -7.13 12.85
CA ARG A 84 -8.86 -7.81 11.55
C ARG A 84 -9.04 -6.77 10.45
N VAL A 85 -8.00 -6.54 9.65
CA VAL A 85 -8.11 -5.68 8.46
C VAL A 85 -9.05 -6.34 7.47
N LEU A 86 -10.14 -5.64 7.13
CA LEU A 86 -11.05 -6.02 6.06
C LEU A 86 -10.81 -5.07 4.89
N TYR A 87 -10.96 -5.56 3.66
CA TYR A 87 -10.87 -4.73 2.48
C TYR A 87 -11.94 -5.11 1.46
N ARG A 88 -12.29 -4.14 0.61
CA ARG A 88 -13.17 -4.31 -0.54
C ARG A 88 -12.51 -3.70 -1.76
N ILE A 89 -12.45 -4.44 -2.86
CA ILE A 89 -12.15 -3.87 -4.18
C ILE A 89 -13.40 -3.12 -4.64
N VAL A 90 -13.32 -1.80 -4.70
CA VAL A 90 -14.41 -0.91 -5.11
C VAL A 90 -14.52 -0.89 -6.63
N SER A 91 -13.38 -0.86 -7.31
CA SER A 91 -13.27 -0.99 -8.76
C SER A 91 -11.92 -1.63 -9.10
N GLU A 92 -11.93 -2.53 -10.09
CA GLU A 92 -10.68 -3.10 -10.62
C GLU A 92 -9.97 -2.10 -11.55
N ARG A 93 -10.75 -1.27 -12.25
CA ARG A 93 -10.29 -0.12 -13.05
C ARG A 93 -11.32 1.00 -12.97
N ASP A 94 -10.90 2.18 -12.54
CA ASP A 94 -11.70 3.41 -12.57
C ASP A 94 -11.42 4.24 -13.85
N ASP A 95 -11.98 5.44 -13.94
CA ASP A 95 -11.81 6.35 -15.08
C ASP A 95 -10.33 6.80 -15.26
N GLU A 96 -9.49 6.64 -14.24
CA GLU A 96 -8.05 6.90 -14.27
C GLU A 96 -7.22 5.63 -14.53
N ASN A 97 -7.87 4.50 -14.88
CA ASN A 97 -7.26 3.18 -15.01
C ASN A 97 -6.57 2.70 -13.72
N LYS A 98 -7.11 3.09 -12.56
CA LYS A 98 -6.62 2.66 -11.24
C LYS A 98 -7.57 1.66 -10.60
N SER A 99 -6.99 0.65 -9.96
CA SER A 99 -7.70 -0.19 -9.02
C SER A 99 -7.93 0.60 -7.73
N LYS A 100 -9.14 0.48 -7.17
CA LYS A 100 -9.57 1.19 -5.97
C LYS A 100 -9.90 0.18 -4.88
N ILE A 101 -9.16 0.21 -3.79
CA ILE A 101 -9.31 -0.69 -2.64
C ILE A 101 -9.64 0.14 -1.41
N LEU A 102 -10.73 -0.21 -0.74
CA LEU A 102 -11.19 0.44 0.48
C LEU A 102 -10.95 -0.50 1.67
N PHE A 103 -10.22 -0.02 2.67
CA PHE A 103 -9.93 -0.72 3.90
C PHE A 103 -10.90 -0.33 5.01
N TYR A 104 -11.19 -1.29 5.88
CA TYR A 104 -12.08 -1.10 7.02
C TYR A 104 -11.44 -1.59 8.31
N ASN A 105 -11.71 -0.87 9.39
CA ASN A 105 -11.50 -1.35 10.76
C ASN A 105 -12.82 -1.91 11.30
N LEU A 106 -12.77 -3.11 11.87
CA LEU A 106 -13.88 -3.70 12.62
C LEU A 106 -13.90 -3.14 14.05
N GLY A 107 -14.86 -2.28 14.37
CA GLY A 107 -15.04 -1.78 15.74
C GLY A 107 -15.49 -2.87 16.71
N ASN A 108 -15.37 -2.59 18.02
CA ASN A 108 -15.75 -3.50 19.10
C ASN A 108 -17.24 -3.91 19.10
N GLU A 109 -18.12 -3.09 18.50
CA GLU A 109 -19.56 -3.33 18.43
C GLU A 109 -20.02 -3.89 17.06
N GLY A 110 -19.08 -4.31 16.21
CA GLY A 110 -19.39 -4.88 14.90
C GLY A 110 -19.68 -3.86 13.79
N VAL A 111 -19.61 -2.56 14.08
CA VAL A 111 -19.66 -1.50 13.06
C VAL A 111 -18.30 -1.40 12.38
N SER A 112 -18.26 -1.55 11.04
CA SER A 112 -17.04 -1.33 10.26
C SER A 112 -16.91 0.14 9.89
N VAL A 113 -15.78 0.76 10.21
CA VAL A 113 -15.47 2.14 9.79
C VAL A 113 -14.52 2.09 8.59
N GLU A 114 -14.82 2.89 7.56
CA GLU A 114 -13.91 3.10 6.43
C GLU A 114 -12.62 3.74 6.94
N ASN A 115 -11.52 3.00 6.82
CA ASN A 115 -10.26 3.38 7.43
C ASN A 115 -9.35 4.12 6.46
N ALA A 116 -9.20 3.57 5.25
CA ALA A 116 -8.32 4.13 4.26
C ALA A 116 -8.71 3.72 2.85
N LEU A 117 -8.39 4.58 1.89
CA LEU A 117 -8.55 4.34 0.48
C LEU A 117 -7.17 4.17 -0.16
N PHE A 118 -6.99 3.09 -0.91
CA PHE A 118 -5.80 2.86 -1.72
C PHE A 118 -6.18 2.83 -3.19
N ARG A 119 -5.45 3.59 -3.99
CA ARG A 119 -5.58 3.62 -5.45
C ARG A 119 -4.23 3.35 -6.07
N ILE A 120 -4.19 2.50 -7.08
CA ILE A 120 -2.96 2.17 -7.81
C ILE A 120 -3.31 1.89 -9.26
N GLU A 121 -2.50 2.35 -10.21
CA GLU A 121 -2.62 1.96 -11.61
C GLU A 121 -2.74 0.44 -11.74
N ALA A 122 -3.70 -0.02 -12.53
CA ALA A 122 -3.86 -1.43 -12.84
C ALA A 122 -2.75 -1.86 -13.82
N ASP A 123 -1.57 -2.18 -13.29
CA ASP A 123 -0.47 -2.77 -14.05
C ASP A 123 -0.76 -4.27 -14.26
N GLU A 124 -0.63 -4.77 -15.49
CA GLU A 124 -0.97 -6.15 -15.86
C GLU A 124 -0.11 -7.18 -15.09
N GLU A 125 1.08 -6.80 -14.62
CA GLU A 125 2.01 -7.68 -13.90
C GLU A 125 1.68 -7.90 -12.41
N ILE A 126 0.80 -7.11 -11.79
CA ILE A 126 0.53 -7.18 -10.34
C ILE A 126 -0.45 -8.32 -10.00
N TRP A 127 -1.27 -8.75 -10.96
CA TRP A 127 -2.40 -9.68 -10.71
C TRP A 127 -2.13 -11.15 -11.08
N ASP A 128 -0.99 -11.44 -11.73
CA ASP A 128 -0.61 -12.78 -12.22
C ASP A 128 0.42 -13.52 -11.33
N ALA A 129 0.72 -13.02 -10.12
CA ALA A 129 1.72 -13.59 -9.20
C ALA A 129 1.14 -14.44 -8.07
#